data_AF-A0A7R7XU94-F1
#
_entry.id   AF-A0A7R7XU94-F1
#
_cell.length_a   1.000
_cell.length_b   1.000
_cell.length_c   1.000
_cell.angle_alpha   90.00
_cell.angle_beta   90.00
_cell.angle_gamma   90.00
#
_symmetry.space_group_name_H-M   'P 1'
#
loop_
_entity.id
_entity.type
_entity.pdbx_description
1 polymer ?
#
loop_
_entity_poly.entity_id
_entity_poly.type
_entity_poly.pdbx_seq_one_letter_code
_entity_poly.pdbx_strand_id
1 'polypeptide(L)'
;MKSYIPSLAGLLALSLFQPALARYASHTRLPQYDNYPSIEEHDSYEIYCPVPCLDSGPHSSSWTPGLTLDDLRHCDSPVLFDAPLNARIDARNKSIHACASDTNDMMSGTNFNYDTPTVTVAVDLEVGWWGGLEGRGARSTVQIRNAARELQQYLNLLGESASSEAGETVVFAKSKQSIVGLYLGRDIAKGSAGPLIRQLIEFMKRRAAPSDVAMQVCWPGGRTFGIVASASGDIGFVQDGLRTWARGKCLTGFNGDDLMSGQMEIFRLGPGYGAGRQNTLGKA
;
A
#
# COMPACT_ATOMS: atom_id res chain seq x y z
N MET A 1 65.03 -15.60 -1.31
CA MET A 1 66.42 -15.15 -1.55
C MET A 1 66.50 -14.52 -2.93
N LYS A 2 67.23 -13.39 -3.04
CA LYS A 2 67.45 -12.48 -4.20
C LYS A 2 66.26 -11.53 -4.45
N SER A 3 66.17 -10.31 -3.90
CA SER A 3 67.04 -9.10 -3.94
C SER A 3 67.33 -8.61 -5.37
N TYR A 4 66.87 -7.38 -5.71
CA TYR A 4 67.71 -6.22 -6.09
C TYR A 4 66.85 -4.97 -6.41
N ILE A 5 67.11 -3.89 -5.66
CA ILE A 5 66.90 -2.45 -5.92
C ILE A 5 68.35 -1.90 -6.00
N PRO A 6 68.78 -0.92 -6.86
CA PRO A 6 68.46 0.50 -6.62
C PRO A 6 68.58 1.53 -7.78
N SER A 7 68.32 2.80 -7.40
CA SER A 7 68.98 4.06 -7.85
C SER A 7 68.31 4.84 -9.00
N LEU A 8 68.35 6.17 -9.12
CA LEU A 8 68.31 7.38 -8.27
C LEU A 8 68.34 8.57 -9.27
N ALA A 9 67.80 9.72 -8.85
CA ALA A 9 68.15 11.08 -9.28
C ALA A 9 67.75 11.61 -10.68
N GLY A 10 67.22 12.84 -10.69
CA GLY A 10 67.06 13.65 -11.89
C GLY A 10 66.16 14.88 -11.75
N LEU A 11 66.52 15.83 -10.88
CA LEU A 11 66.01 17.21 -10.87
C LEU A 11 66.49 17.96 -12.12
N LEU A 12 65.65 18.82 -12.72
CA LEU A 12 66.04 20.15 -13.24
C LEU A 12 64.81 20.96 -13.67
N ALA A 13 64.84 22.25 -13.33
CA ALA A 13 63.81 23.27 -13.47
C ALA A 13 63.99 24.15 -14.73
N LEU A 14 63.14 25.18 -14.86
CA LEU A 14 63.16 26.34 -15.79
C LEU A 14 62.39 26.08 -17.11
N SER A 15 61.56 26.97 -17.66
CA SER A 15 61.25 28.38 -17.36
C SER A 15 60.01 28.83 -18.15
N LEU A 16 59.23 29.72 -17.52
CA LEU A 16 58.57 30.92 -18.05
C LEU A 16 58.45 31.08 -19.57
N PHE A 17 57.23 31.26 -20.07
CA PHE A 17 56.90 32.29 -21.07
C PHE A 17 55.39 32.60 -21.03
N GLN A 18 55.04 33.73 -20.42
CA GLN A 18 53.81 34.45 -20.73
C GLN A 18 54.10 35.43 -21.86
N PRO A 19 53.17 35.63 -22.80
CA PRO A 19 53.02 36.92 -23.45
C PRO A 19 51.68 37.54 -23.02
N ALA A 20 51.80 38.74 -22.46
CA ALA A 20 50.71 39.64 -22.21
C ALA A 20 50.10 40.13 -23.54
N LEU A 21 48.76 40.11 -23.64
CA LEU A 21 48.04 40.98 -24.55
C LEU A 21 46.93 41.70 -23.81
N ALA A 22 47.18 43.01 -23.68
CA ALA A 22 46.28 44.14 -23.82
C ALA A 22 44.82 43.99 -23.36
N ARG A 23 44.54 44.80 -22.33
CA ARG A 23 43.22 45.28 -21.93
C ARG A 23 42.44 45.85 -23.13
N TYR A 24 41.23 45.33 -23.35
CA TYR A 24 40.13 46.14 -23.86
C TYR A 24 38.94 45.93 -22.92
N ALA A 25 38.75 46.91 -22.03
CA ALA A 25 37.64 46.94 -21.09
C ALA A 25 36.43 47.58 -21.78
N SER A 26 35.53 46.74 -22.27
CA SER A 26 34.18 47.16 -22.63
C SER A 26 33.30 47.01 -21.39
N HIS A 27 33.05 48.11 -20.70
CA HIS A 27 32.09 48.17 -19.60
C HIS A 27 30.66 47.97 -20.13
N THR A 28 30.20 46.72 -20.16
CA THR A 28 28.77 46.42 -20.04
C THR A 28 28.54 45.94 -18.60
N ARG A 29 28.10 46.86 -17.74
CA ARG A 29 27.52 46.51 -16.43
C ARG A 29 26.23 45.73 -16.70
N LEU A 30 26.33 44.41 -16.70
CA LEU A 30 25.18 43.58 -16.36
C LEU A 30 24.99 43.68 -14.83
N PRO A 31 23.76 43.85 -14.32
CA PRO A 31 23.53 43.84 -12.90
C PRO A 31 23.95 42.48 -12.36
N GLN A 32 25.04 42.51 -11.59
CA GLN A 32 25.57 41.38 -10.86
C GLN A 32 24.56 41.06 -9.75
N TYR A 33 23.69 40.09 -10.02
CA TYR A 33 22.73 39.57 -9.05
C TYR A 33 23.46 38.58 -8.14
N ASP A 34 24.45 39.09 -7.40
CA ASP A 34 25.18 38.34 -6.39
C ASP A 34 24.34 38.24 -5.13
N ASN A 35 23.34 37.36 -5.20
CA ASN A 35 22.72 36.69 -4.05
C ASN A 35 21.77 35.64 -4.60
N TYR A 36 22.33 34.62 -5.26
CA TYR A 36 21.69 33.33 -5.32
C TYR A 36 22.40 32.47 -4.27
N PRO A 37 21.74 32.12 -3.14
CA PRO A 37 22.33 31.16 -2.24
C PRO A 37 22.63 29.91 -3.07
N SER A 38 23.86 29.41 -2.96
CA SER A 38 24.19 28.07 -3.41
C SER A 38 23.06 27.15 -2.96
N ILE A 39 22.46 26.42 -3.89
CA ILE A 39 21.56 25.33 -3.56
C ILE A 39 22.45 24.33 -2.82
N GLU A 40 22.62 24.53 -1.51
CA GLU A 40 22.96 23.44 -0.63
C GLU A 40 21.86 22.43 -0.89
N GLU A 41 22.27 21.29 -1.45
CA GLU A 41 21.50 20.08 -1.54
C GLU A 41 21.16 19.71 -0.09
N HIS A 42 20.11 20.35 0.41
CA HIS A 42 19.66 20.20 1.77
C HIS A 42 18.97 18.85 1.80
N ASP A 43 19.77 17.81 2.01
CA ASP A 43 19.33 16.45 2.29
C ASP A 43 18.75 16.39 3.71
N SER A 44 17.86 17.34 4.03
CA SER A 44 16.99 17.34 5.19
C SER A 44 15.72 16.61 4.78
N TYR A 45 15.81 15.31 4.52
CA TYR A 45 14.65 14.44 4.64
C TYR A 45 14.28 14.39 6.12
N GLU A 46 13.63 15.45 6.58
CA GLU A 46 12.90 15.44 7.84
C GLU A 46 11.77 14.43 7.62
N ILE A 47 11.91 13.27 8.26
CA ILE A 47 11.04 12.10 8.09
C ILE A 47 9.67 12.45 8.67
N TYR A 48 8.82 13.01 7.82
CA TYR A 48 7.44 13.27 8.15
C TYR A 48 6.55 12.16 7.62
N CYS A 49 5.51 11.86 8.40
CA CYS A 49 4.40 11.07 7.90
C CYS A 49 3.82 11.68 6.63
N PRO A 50 3.28 10.83 5.74
CA PRO A 50 2.60 11.33 4.56
C PRO A 50 1.47 12.27 4.93
N VAL A 51 1.07 13.12 3.99
CA VAL A 51 -0.03 14.06 4.20
C VAL A 51 -1.31 13.33 4.61
N PRO A 52 -2.21 13.95 5.38
CA PRO A 52 -3.45 13.32 5.77
C PRO A 52 -4.28 12.81 4.58
N CYS A 53 -4.96 11.67 4.78
CA CYS A 53 -5.86 11.11 3.77
C CYS A 53 -7.04 12.04 3.47
N LEU A 54 -7.44 12.89 4.44
CA LEU A 54 -8.49 13.90 4.25
C LEU A 54 -8.06 14.97 3.24
N ASP A 55 -6.78 15.35 3.29
CA ASP A 55 -6.22 16.41 2.44
C ASP A 55 -5.85 15.90 1.04
N SER A 56 -5.33 14.66 0.96
CA SER A 56 -4.95 14.04 -0.32
C SER A 56 -6.12 13.42 -1.08
N GLY A 57 -7.23 13.15 -0.40
CA GLY A 57 -8.41 12.54 -0.97
C GLY A 57 -8.28 11.02 -1.23
N PRO A 58 -9.31 10.41 -1.84
CA PRO A 58 -9.45 8.97 -1.89
C PRO A 58 -8.64 8.28 -3.00
N HIS A 59 -7.99 9.03 -3.88
CA HIS A 59 -7.26 8.46 -5.02
C HIS A 59 -5.76 8.35 -4.70
N SER A 60 -5.18 7.14 -4.84
CA SER A 60 -3.76 6.90 -4.53
C SER A 60 -2.77 7.68 -5.40
N SER A 61 -3.24 8.22 -6.55
CA SER A 61 -2.47 9.14 -7.39
C SER A 61 -2.21 10.50 -6.76
N SER A 62 -3.02 10.90 -5.76
CA SER A 62 -2.90 12.16 -5.02
C SER A 62 -2.15 12.00 -3.69
N TRP A 63 -1.79 10.77 -3.32
CA TRP A 63 -1.08 10.46 -2.07
C TRP A 63 0.39 10.87 -2.15
N THR A 64 1.05 11.03 -0.99
CA THR A 64 2.48 11.37 -0.92
C THR A 64 3.31 10.28 -1.61
N PRO A 65 4.01 10.60 -2.72
CA PRO A 65 4.72 9.60 -3.51
C PRO A 65 6.17 9.40 -3.03
N GLY A 66 6.83 8.38 -3.56
CA GLY A 66 8.27 8.19 -3.40
C GLY A 66 8.69 7.69 -2.01
N LEU A 67 7.80 6.99 -1.31
CA LEU A 67 8.05 6.46 0.02
C LEU A 67 8.55 5.01 -0.05
N THR A 68 9.28 4.62 0.98
CA THR A 68 9.69 3.25 1.28
C THR A 68 8.85 2.70 2.43
N LEU A 69 8.92 1.38 2.66
CA LEU A 69 8.25 0.80 3.81
C LEU A 69 8.84 1.30 5.15
N ASP A 70 10.13 1.63 5.17
CA ASP A 70 10.80 2.15 6.36
C ASP A 70 10.37 3.58 6.69
N ASP A 71 10.08 4.42 5.68
CA ASP A 71 9.53 5.76 5.92
C ASP A 71 8.22 5.68 6.72
N LEU A 72 7.34 4.75 6.36
CA LEU A 72 6.05 4.53 7.04
C LEU A 72 6.18 3.98 8.47
N ARG A 73 7.37 3.54 8.91
CA ARG A 73 7.58 3.06 10.29
C ARG A 73 7.61 4.17 11.32
N HIS A 74 7.89 5.39 10.89
CA HIS A 74 7.97 6.56 11.75
C HIS A 74 6.58 7.11 12.10
N CYS A 75 5.52 6.60 11.46
CA CYS A 75 4.16 7.03 11.72
C CYS A 75 3.53 6.36 12.93
N ASP A 76 3.10 7.20 13.86
CA ASP A 76 2.34 6.78 15.03
C ASP A 76 0.89 6.45 14.70
N SER A 77 0.28 7.23 13.81
CA SER A 77 -1.05 6.96 13.27
C SER A 77 -1.00 5.86 12.21
N PRO A 78 -2.11 5.13 12.01
CA PRO A 78 -2.27 4.27 10.85
C PRO A 78 -2.08 5.03 9.54
N VAL A 79 -1.56 4.35 8.52
CA VAL A 79 -1.37 4.90 7.18
C VAL A 79 -2.02 3.98 6.15
N LEU A 80 -2.64 4.57 5.13
CA LEU A 80 -3.04 3.87 3.91
C LEU A 80 -1.94 4.02 2.89
N PHE A 81 -1.66 2.96 2.14
CA PHE A 81 -0.64 3.03 1.10
C PHE A 81 -0.94 2.11 -0.08
N ASP A 82 -0.52 2.59 -1.24
CA ASP A 82 -0.57 1.89 -2.52
C ASP A 82 0.84 1.50 -2.92
N ALA A 83 0.98 0.30 -3.46
CA ALA A 83 2.27 -0.24 -3.83
C ALA A 83 2.13 -1.30 -4.92
N PRO A 84 3.14 -1.46 -5.81
CA PRO A 84 3.06 -2.38 -6.92
C PRO A 84 2.88 -3.83 -6.46
N LEU A 85 1.84 -4.51 -6.96
CA LEU A 85 1.68 -5.94 -6.71
C LEU A 85 2.75 -6.78 -7.39
N ASN A 86 3.23 -6.41 -8.58
CA ASN A 86 4.14 -7.27 -9.37
C ASN A 86 5.63 -7.02 -9.10
N ALA A 87 5.95 -6.05 -8.25
CA ALA A 87 7.33 -5.77 -7.84
C ALA A 87 7.52 -6.09 -6.35
N ARG A 88 8.78 -6.39 -5.98
CA ARG A 88 9.15 -6.55 -4.58
C ARG A 88 9.16 -5.18 -3.92
N ILE A 89 8.46 -5.07 -2.80
CA ILE A 89 8.58 -3.91 -1.92
C ILE A 89 9.67 -4.24 -0.91
N ASP A 90 10.71 -3.42 -0.88
CA ASP A 90 11.79 -3.53 0.11
C ASP A 90 12.11 -2.14 0.69
N ALA A 91 13.02 -2.11 1.66
CA ALA A 91 13.40 -0.90 2.37
C ALA A 91 14.03 0.19 1.49
N ARG A 92 14.45 -0.12 0.26
CA ARG A 92 15.13 0.84 -0.63
C ARG A 92 14.27 1.27 -1.81
N ASN A 93 13.19 0.54 -2.10
CA ASN A 93 12.32 0.85 -3.22
C ASN A 93 11.33 1.95 -2.83
N LYS A 94 11.54 3.16 -3.39
CA LYS A 94 10.64 4.32 -3.28
C LYS A 94 9.39 4.18 -4.15
N SER A 95 8.70 3.03 -4.03
CA SER A 95 7.56 2.67 -4.88
C SER A 95 6.21 2.84 -4.19
N ILE A 96 6.20 3.39 -2.96
CA ILE A 96 4.98 3.52 -2.17
C ILE A 96 4.43 4.93 -2.33
N HIS A 97 3.12 5.01 -2.54
CA HIS A 97 2.34 6.22 -2.31
C HIS A 97 1.52 6.03 -1.04
N ALA A 98 1.47 7.01 -0.15
CA ALA A 98 0.74 6.86 1.11
C ALA A 98 0.06 8.15 1.57
N CYS A 99 -0.94 7.98 2.43
CA CYS A 99 -1.55 9.05 3.20
C CYS A 99 -1.68 8.62 4.67
N ALA A 100 -1.61 9.58 5.59
CA ALA A 100 -1.77 9.31 7.01
C ALA A 100 -3.23 9.44 7.43
N SER A 101 -3.71 8.51 8.26
CA SER A 101 -5.02 8.66 8.88
C SER A 101 -4.90 9.54 10.12
N ASP A 102 -5.81 10.50 10.27
CA ASP A 102 -6.08 11.10 11.57
C ASP A 102 -7.26 10.36 12.19
N THR A 103 -7.01 9.61 13.25
CA THR A 103 -7.95 8.66 13.88
C THR A 103 -9.25 9.30 14.41
N ASN A 104 -9.39 10.63 14.33
CA ASN A 104 -10.55 11.39 14.77
C ASN A 104 -11.44 11.90 13.63
N ASP A 105 -10.98 11.86 12.38
CA ASP A 105 -11.78 12.35 11.26
C ASP A 105 -12.59 11.22 10.65
N MET A 106 -13.81 11.08 11.17
CA MET A 106 -14.86 10.39 10.45
C MET A 106 -15.21 11.23 9.23
N MET A 107 -14.49 10.99 8.12
CA MET A 107 -14.72 11.69 6.88
C MET A 107 -16.18 11.49 6.48
N SER A 108 -16.94 12.59 6.54
CA SER A 108 -18.36 12.57 6.21
C SER A 108 -18.50 12.58 4.72
N GLY A 109 -18.95 11.44 4.22
CA GLY A 109 -19.33 11.30 2.84
C GLY A 109 -20.46 12.19 2.42
N THR A 110 -20.37 12.68 1.20
CA THR A 110 -21.52 13.25 0.50
C THR A 110 -22.18 12.13 -0.29
N ASN A 111 -23.49 11.92 -0.08
CA ASN A 111 -24.27 10.90 -0.76
C ASN A 111 -24.38 11.24 -2.24
N PHE A 112 -23.50 10.68 -3.07
CA PHE A 112 -23.68 10.67 -4.51
C PHE A 112 -24.43 9.39 -4.90
N ASN A 113 -25.73 9.54 -5.16
CA ASN A 113 -26.57 8.42 -5.58
C ASN A 113 -26.36 8.14 -7.07
N TYR A 114 -25.42 7.27 -7.41
CA TYR A 114 -25.29 6.73 -8.76
C TYR A 114 -25.95 5.35 -8.82
N ASP A 115 -27.03 5.26 -9.61
CA ASP A 115 -27.83 4.06 -9.84
C ASP A 115 -27.08 3.05 -10.74
N THR A 116 -25.96 2.50 -10.26
CA THR A 116 -25.34 1.33 -10.93
C THR A 116 -26.06 0.08 -10.46
N PRO A 117 -26.65 -0.73 -11.36
CA PRO A 117 -27.44 -1.89 -10.94
C PRO A 117 -26.57 -2.96 -10.29
N THR A 118 -26.69 -3.09 -8.97
CA THR A 118 -26.07 -4.16 -8.18
C THR A 118 -27.09 -5.25 -7.84
N VAL A 119 -26.59 -6.43 -7.48
CA VAL A 119 -27.35 -7.50 -6.84
C VAL A 119 -26.64 -7.89 -5.56
N THR A 120 -27.39 -7.90 -4.46
CA THR A 120 -26.94 -8.48 -3.20
C THR A 120 -26.94 -10.00 -3.30
N VAL A 121 -25.80 -10.61 -2.99
CA VAL A 121 -25.61 -12.06 -2.95
C VAL A 121 -25.17 -12.48 -1.56
N ALA A 122 -25.69 -13.61 -1.09
CA ALA A 122 -25.19 -14.27 0.11
C ALA A 122 -23.82 -14.89 -0.20
N VAL A 123 -22.88 -14.72 0.74
CA VAL A 123 -21.52 -15.26 0.65
C VAL A 123 -21.15 -16.00 1.91
N ASP A 124 -20.37 -17.06 1.76
CA ASP A 124 -19.64 -17.67 2.87
C ASP A 124 -18.24 -17.06 2.90
N LEU A 125 -17.94 -16.35 3.99
CA LEU A 125 -16.63 -15.76 4.27
C LEU A 125 -15.78 -16.80 4.98
N GLU A 126 -14.73 -17.27 4.32
CA GLU A 126 -13.72 -18.11 4.95
C GLU A 126 -12.75 -17.21 5.71
N VAL A 127 -12.67 -17.38 7.03
CA VAL A 127 -11.72 -16.72 7.90
C VAL A 127 -10.68 -17.74 8.33
N GLY A 128 -9.47 -17.63 7.80
CA GLY A 128 -8.39 -18.57 8.09
C GLY A 128 -7.18 -17.89 8.71
N TRP A 129 -6.38 -18.65 9.45
CA TRP A 129 -5.21 -18.13 10.13
C TRP A 129 -3.99 -19.05 10.07
N TRP A 130 -2.81 -18.43 10.11
CA TRP A 130 -1.50 -19.11 10.16
C TRP A 130 -0.81 -18.86 11.49
N GLY A 131 -0.03 -19.87 11.92
CA GLY A 131 0.61 -19.91 13.22
C GLY A 131 -0.32 -20.41 14.33
N GLY A 132 0.28 -20.92 15.41
CA GLY A 132 -0.46 -21.23 16.64
C GLY A 132 -0.83 -19.95 17.40
N LEU A 133 -1.63 -20.10 18.48
CA LEU A 133 -1.97 -18.99 19.40
C LEU A 133 -0.75 -18.44 20.19
N GLU A 134 0.44 -18.98 19.94
CA GLU A 134 1.67 -18.62 20.64
C GLU A 134 2.30 -17.37 20.02
N GLY A 135 2.24 -16.26 20.75
CA GLY A 135 3.35 -15.30 20.75
C GLY A 135 3.10 -13.88 20.23
N ARG A 136 1.93 -13.53 19.71
CA ARG A 136 1.60 -12.12 19.36
C ARG A 136 0.20 -11.75 19.87
N GLY A 137 0.06 -11.77 21.19
CA GLY A 137 -1.17 -11.47 21.91
C GLY A 137 -1.78 -10.10 21.60
N ALA A 138 -2.91 -9.81 22.26
CA ALA A 138 -3.85 -8.70 22.08
C ALA A 138 -3.35 -7.39 21.40
N ARG A 139 -2.11 -6.96 21.62
CA ARG A 139 -1.49 -5.79 20.94
C ARG A 139 -1.48 -5.92 19.43
N SER A 140 -1.04 -7.04 18.87
CA SER A 140 -1.01 -7.22 17.41
C SER A 140 -2.43 -7.28 16.83
N THR A 141 -3.35 -7.94 17.54
CA THR A 141 -4.77 -7.92 17.20
C THR A 141 -5.35 -6.51 17.17
N VAL A 142 -4.97 -5.63 18.11
CA VAL A 142 -5.37 -4.21 18.10
C VAL A 142 -4.79 -3.48 16.89
N GLN A 143 -3.53 -3.70 16.55
CA GLN A 143 -2.89 -3.06 15.41
C GLN A 143 -3.52 -3.49 14.08
N ILE A 144 -3.78 -4.78 13.89
CA ILE A 144 -4.50 -5.30 12.72
C ILE A 144 -5.90 -4.69 12.65
N ARG A 145 -6.62 -4.63 13.77
CA ARG A 145 -7.96 -4.01 13.84
C ARG A 145 -7.93 -2.53 13.47
N ASN A 146 -6.91 -1.78 13.89
CA ASN A 146 -6.76 -0.37 13.53
C ASN A 146 -6.51 -0.21 12.03
N ALA A 147 -5.55 -0.95 11.46
CA ALA A 147 -5.31 -0.93 10.02
C ALA A 147 -6.55 -1.36 9.20
N ALA A 148 -7.28 -2.39 9.65
CA ALA A 148 -8.52 -2.80 9.01
C ALA A 148 -9.62 -1.73 9.07
N ARG A 149 -9.67 -0.92 10.13
CA ARG A 149 -10.60 0.22 10.21
C ARG A 149 -10.29 1.29 9.17
N GLU A 150 -9.01 1.57 8.92
CA GLU A 150 -8.62 2.49 7.86
C GLU A 150 -9.08 2.01 6.49
N LEU A 151 -8.91 0.72 6.21
CA LEU A 151 -9.40 0.10 4.97
C LEU A 151 -10.93 0.21 4.83
N GLN A 152 -11.65 0.06 5.94
CA GLN A 152 -13.11 0.25 5.97
C GLN A 152 -13.49 1.71 5.68
N GLN A 153 -12.81 2.68 6.29
CA GLN A 153 -13.07 4.10 6.06
C GLN A 153 -12.75 4.50 4.62
N TYR A 154 -11.62 4.03 4.09
CA TYR A 154 -11.22 4.22 2.70
C TYR A 154 -12.29 3.75 1.71
N LEU A 155 -12.89 2.57 1.95
CA LEU A 155 -13.96 2.06 1.08
C LEU A 155 -15.23 2.92 1.10
N ASN A 156 -15.55 3.56 2.22
CA ASN A 156 -16.68 4.47 2.28
C ASN A 156 -16.41 5.70 1.40
N LEU A 157 -15.22 6.29 1.50
CA LEU A 157 -14.80 7.42 0.68
C LEU A 157 -14.80 7.08 -0.81
N LEU A 158 -14.30 5.90 -1.18
CA LEU A 158 -14.32 5.43 -2.56
C LEU A 158 -15.72 5.19 -3.11
N GLY A 159 -16.65 4.75 -2.26
CA GLY A 159 -18.05 4.56 -2.64
C GLY A 159 -18.76 5.87 -2.99
N GLU A 160 -18.25 6.99 -2.50
CA GLU A 160 -18.82 8.32 -2.66
C GLU A 160 -18.14 9.11 -3.79
N SER A 161 -16.86 8.84 -4.09
CA SER A 161 -16.18 9.47 -5.21
C SER A 161 -16.79 9.04 -6.55
N ALA A 162 -17.42 10.02 -7.22
CA ALA A 162 -18.32 9.94 -8.37
C ALA A 162 -17.73 9.39 -9.70
N SER A 163 -16.78 8.47 -9.69
CA SER A 163 -16.41 7.74 -10.90
C SER A 163 -16.65 6.26 -10.68
N SER A 164 -17.41 5.68 -11.60
CA SER A 164 -17.47 4.26 -11.84
C SER A 164 -16.06 3.74 -12.19
N GLU A 165 -15.17 3.66 -11.22
CA GLU A 165 -13.99 2.84 -11.37
C GLU A 165 -14.44 1.39 -11.15
N ALA A 166 -15.18 0.90 -12.16
CA ALA A 166 -15.23 -0.51 -12.48
C ALA A 166 -13.78 -0.96 -12.62
N GLY A 167 -13.28 -1.59 -11.57
CA GLY A 167 -11.85 -1.78 -11.40
C GLY A 167 -11.59 -2.50 -10.10
N GLU A 168 -10.48 -3.23 -10.07
CA GLU A 168 -10.03 -3.83 -8.83
C GLU A 168 -9.54 -2.75 -7.87
N THR A 169 -9.85 -2.90 -6.58
CA THR A 169 -9.27 -2.08 -5.52
C THR A 169 -8.22 -2.92 -4.82
N VAL A 170 -6.97 -2.46 -4.86
CA VAL A 170 -5.87 -3.02 -4.08
C VAL A 170 -5.30 -1.91 -3.24
N VAL A 171 -5.27 -2.10 -1.94
CA VAL A 171 -4.74 -1.09 -1.01
C VAL A 171 -4.20 -1.78 0.22
N PHE A 172 -3.18 -1.18 0.81
CA PHE A 172 -2.60 -1.63 2.06
C PHE A 172 -2.88 -0.62 3.16
N ALA A 173 -2.91 -1.11 4.39
CA ALA A 173 -2.92 -0.30 5.58
C ALA A 173 -1.85 -0.80 6.54
N LYS A 174 -1.18 0.13 7.21
CA LYS A 174 -0.20 -0.18 8.24
C LYS A 174 -0.56 0.52 9.53
N SER A 175 -0.51 -0.21 10.64
CA SER A 175 -0.67 0.35 11.98
C SER A 175 0.46 -0.19 12.87
N LYS A 176 1.36 0.69 13.30
CA LYS A 176 2.61 0.32 13.98
C LYS A 176 3.35 -0.75 13.16
N GLN A 177 3.57 -1.96 13.67
CA GLN A 177 4.27 -3.03 12.94
C GLN A 177 3.36 -3.84 12.01
N SER A 178 2.04 -3.84 12.23
CA SER A 178 1.14 -4.72 11.47
C SER A 178 0.84 -4.14 10.10
N ILE A 179 0.81 -4.99 9.08
CA ILE A 179 0.43 -4.65 7.71
C ILE A 179 -0.81 -5.46 7.33
N VAL A 180 -1.78 -4.80 6.70
CA VAL A 180 -3.02 -5.40 6.22
C VAL A 180 -3.18 -5.03 4.75
N GLY A 181 -3.49 -6.01 3.91
CA GLY A 181 -3.81 -5.81 2.51
C GLY A 181 -5.27 -6.10 2.25
N LEU A 182 -5.91 -5.27 1.43
CA LEU A 182 -7.25 -5.47 0.89
C LEU A 182 -7.16 -5.69 -0.61
N TYR A 183 -7.87 -6.71 -1.10
CA TYR A 183 -8.16 -6.93 -2.49
C TYR A 183 -9.68 -6.95 -2.69
N LEU A 184 -10.16 -6.15 -3.62
CA LEU A 184 -11.54 -6.14 -4.07
C LEU A 184 -11.56 -6.30 -5.58
N GLY A 185 -12.17 -7.37 -6.07
CA GLY A 185 -12.30 -7.60 -7.49
C GLY A 185 -13.25 -6.60 -8.18
N ARG A 186 -13.00 -6.38 -9.47
CA ARG A 186 -13.70 -5.38 -10.32
C ARG A 186 -15.22 -5.50 -10.38
N ASP A 187 -15.77 -6.67 -10.10
CA ASP A 187 -17.21 -6.94 -10.20
C ASP A 187 -17.95 -6.66 -8.88
N ILE A 188 -17.24 -6.24 -7.83
CA ILE A 188 -17.80 -6.01 -6.50
C ILE A 188 -18.02 -4.50 -6.28
N ALA A 189 -19.21 -4.14 -5.80
CA ALA A 189 -19.48 -2.76 -5.41
C ALA A 189 -18.71 -2.42 -4.11
N LYS A 190 -17.84 -1.41 -4.20
CA LYS A 190 -16.90 -0.98 -3.14
C LYS A 190 -17.59 -0.77 -1.79
N GLY A 191 -18.77 -0.15 -1.78
CA GLY A 191 -19.55 0.11 -0.57
C GLY A 191 -19.97 -1.15 0.21
N SER A 192 -20.10 -2.30 -0.46
CA SER A 192 -20.48 -3.56 0.20
C SER A 192 -19.34 -4.25 0.96
N ALA A 193 -18.08 -3.87 0.73
CA ALA A 193 -16.93 -4.47 1.40
C ALA A 193 -16.71 -3.95 2.83
N GLY A 194 -17.13 -2.72 3.14
CA GLY A 194 -17.01 -2.11 4.47
C GLY A 194 -17.67 -2.95 5.59
N PRO A 195 -18.91 -3.43 5.43
CA PRO A 195 -19.55 -4.38 6.36
C PRO A 195 -18.79 -5.69 6.53
N LEU A 196 -18.19 -6.26 5.46
CA LEU A 196 -17.41 -7.49 5.54
C LEU A 196 -16.16 -7.28 6.41
N ILE A 197 -15.41 -6.20 6.19
CA ILE A 197 -14.24 -5.84 7.03
C ILE A 197 -14.64 -5.68 8.50
N ARG A 198 -15.83 -5.12 8.78
CA ARG A 198 -16.38 -5.04 10.14
C ARG A 198 -16.52 -6.41 10.79
N GLN A 199 -16.99 -7.41 10.04
CA GLN A 199 -17.15 -8.78 10.55
C GLN A 199 -15.80 -9.37 10.98
N LEU A 200 -14.73 -9.16 10.21
CA LEU A 200 -13.37 -9.57 10.61
C LEU A 200 -12.92 -8.84 11.89
N ILE A 201 -13.15 -7.54 11.99
CA ILE A 201 -12.81 -6.76 13.20
C ILE A 201 -13.53 -7.32 14.43
N GLU A 202 -14.81 -7.68 14.31
CA GLU A 202 -15.59 -8.27 15.40
C GLU A 202 -15.16 -9.71 15.71
N PHE A 203 -14.81 -10.50 14.70
CA PHE A 203 -14.22 -11.82 14.88
C PHE A 203 -12.95 -11.75 15.74
N MET A 204 -12.05 -10.82 15.41
CA MET A 204 -10.79 -10.57 16.13
C MET A 204 -10.97 -9.96 17.54
N LYS A 205 -12.15 -9.43 17.87
CA LYS A 205 -12.45 -9.01 19.26
C LYS A 205 -12.83 -10.19 20.14
N ARG A 206 -13.53 -11.18 19.58
CA ARG A 206 -14.03 -12.35 20.32
C ARG A 206 -12.97 -13.43 20.47
N ARG A 207 -12.01 -13.49 19.55
CA ARG A 207 -10.89 -14.44 19.57
C ARG A 207 -9.61 -13.65 19.41
N ALA A 208 -8.63 -13.89 20.29
CA ALA A 208 -7.28 -13.41 20.03
C ALA A 208 -6.81 -14.10 18.74
N ALA A 209 -6.78 -13.35 17.64
CA ALA A 209 -6.28 -13.88 16.37
C ALA A 209 -4.78 -14.13 16.49
N PRO A 210 -4.26 -15.21 15.87
CA PRO A 210 -2.83 -15.52 15.84
C PRO A 210 -2.08 -14.50 14.98
N SER A 211 -0.80 -14.77 14.72
CA SER A 211 0.12 -13.84 14.05
C SER A 211 -0.37 -13.36 12.69
N ASP A 212 -0.96 -14.22 11.86
CA ASP A 212 -1.37 -13.85 10.52
C ASP A 212 -2.77 -14.40 10.22
N VAL A 213 -3.64 -13.58 9.63
CA VAL A 213 -5.07 -13.89 9.44
C VAL A 213 -5.52 -13.40 8.08
N ALA A 214 -6.43 -14.14 7.45
CA ALA A 214 -7.13 -13.71 6.26
C ALA A 214 -8.64 -13.95 6.37
N MET A 215 -9.42 -13.13 5.67
CA MET A 215 -10.83 -13.38 5.39
C MET A 215 -11.06 -13.22 3.89
N GLN A 216 -11.70 -14.19 3.25
CA GLN A 216 -11.84 -14.22 1.80
C GLN A 216 -13.20 -14.75 1.30
N VAL A 217 -13.55 -14.32 0.10
CA VAL A 217 -14.54 -14.94 -0.79
C VAL A 217 -13.85 -15.08 -2.14
N CYS A 218 -13.67 -16.31 -2.63
CA CYS A 218 -13.05 -16.54 -3.93
C CYS A 218 -14.09 -17.04 -4.92
N TRP A 219 -14.44 -16.16 -5.86
CA TRP A 219 -15.21 -16.53 -7.03
C TRP A 219 -14.43 -16.27 -8.31
N PRO A 220 -14.66 -17.08 -9.36
CA PRO A 220 -14.16 -16.77 -10.69
C PRO A 220 -14.67 -15.41 -11.20
N GLY A 221 -13.96 -14.83 -12.17
CA GLY A 221 -14.48 -13.70 -12.94
C GLY A 221 -14.49 -12.37 -12.20
N GLY A 222 -13.43 -12.03 -11.46
CA GLY A 222 -13.28 -10.69 -10.88
C GLY A 222 -14.15 -10.40 -9.65
N ARG A 223 -14.73 -11.44 -9.03
CA ARG A 223 -15.59 -11.36 -7.84
C ARG A 223 -14.90 -11.85 -6.56
N THR A 224 -13.57 -11.76 -6.53
CA THR A 224 -12.78 -12.12 -5.36
C THR A 224 -12.74 -10.95 -4.37
N PHE A 225 -13.08 -11.21 -3.11
CA PHE A 225 -12.86 -10.31 -1.99
C PHE A 225 -11.84 -10.96 -1.06
N GLY A 226 -10.91 -10.17 -0.54
CA GLY A 226 -9.95 -10.67 0.41
C GLY A 226 -9.33 -9.57 1.27
N ILE A 227 -9.17 -9.85 2.55
CA ILE A 227 -8.37 -9.05 3.47
C ILE A 227 -7.38 -9.98 4.18
N VAL A 228 -6.09 -9.67 4.14
CA VAL A 228 -5.02 -10.48 4.76
C VAL A 228 -4.16 -9.56 5.61
N ALA A 229 -3.77 -10.05 6.78
CA ALA A 229 -3.03 -9.29 7.77
C ALA A 229 -1.83 -10.07 8.25
N SER A 230 -0.70 -9.36 8.41
CA SER A 230 0.47 -9.84 9.10
C SER A 230 0.76 -9.03 10.36
N ALA A 231 0.80 -9.69 11.52
CA ALA A 231 1.19 -9.07 12.79
C ALA A 231 2.69 -8.77 12.88
N SER A 232 3.51 -9.37 12.01
CA SER A 232 4.95 -9.11 11.92
C SER A 232 5.32 -8.01 10.95
N GLY A 233 4.36 -7.55 10.15
CA GLY A 233 4.63 -6.62 9.08
C GLY A 233 5.34 -7.29 7.91
N ASP A 234 5.15 -8.60 7.71
CA ASP A 234 5.64 -9.29 6.53
C ASP A 234 4.83 -8.84 5.31
N ILE A 235 5.33 -7.80 4.63
CA ILE A 235 4.71 -7.27 3.42
C ILE A 235 4.75 -8.27 2.27
N GLY A 236 5.75 -9.16 2.24
CA GLY A 236 5.86 -10.19 1.21
C GLY A 236 4.69 -11.17 1.30
N PHE A 237 4.41 -11.66 2.51
CA PHE A 237 3.25 -12.49 2.81
C PHE A 237 1.93 -11.81 2.39
N VAL A 238 1.75 -10.54 2.77
CA VAL A 238 0.53 -9.77 2.40
C VAL A 238 0.43 -9.60 0.88
N GLN A 239 1.53 -9.21 0.21
CA GLN A 239 1.57 -9.08 -1.25
C GLN A 239 1.24 -10.40 -1.97
N ASP A 240 1.77 -11.53 -1.50
CA ASP A 240 1.50 -12.84 -2.08
C ASP A 240 0.03 -13.22 -1.93
N GLY A 241 -0.59 -12.85 -0.81
CA GLY A 241 -2.02 -12.98 -0.63
C GLY A 241 -2.83 -12.22 -1.68
N LEU A 242 -2.52 -10.93 -1.86
CA LEU A 242 -3.17 -10.07 -2.86
C LEU A 242 -2.94 -10.58 -4.30
N ARG A 243 -1.73 -11.02 -4.64
CA ARG A 243 -1.41 -11.64 -5.95
C ARG A 243 -2.20 -12.93 -6.20
N THR A 244 -2.50 -13.68 -5.15
CA THR A 244 -3.28 -14.93 -5.26
C THR A 244 -4.73 -14.61 -5.61
N TRP A 245 -5.33 -13.63 -4.94
CA TRP A 245 -6.67 -13.15 -5.26
C TRP A 245 -6.77 -12.45 -6.62
N ALA A 246 -5.73 -11.72 -7.04
CA ALA A 246 -5.65 -11.13 -8.38
C ALA A 246 -5.74 -12.18 -9.51
N ARG A 247 -5.36 -13.44 -9.22
CA ARG A 247 -5.48 -14.57 -10.14
C ARG A 247 -6.77 -15.37 -9.95
N GLY A 248 -7.70 -14.89 -9.12
CA GLY A 248 -8.97 -15.56 -8.81
C GLY A 248 -8.82 -16.84 -7.98
N LYS A 249 -7.72 -17.00 -7.23
CA LYS A 249 -7.46 -18.17 -6.37
C LYS A 249 -7.69 -17.83 -4.90
N CYS A 250 -8.02 -18.83 -4.09
CA CYS A 250 -8.03 -18.70 -2.63
C CYS A 250 -6.65 -18.88 -2.02
N LEU A 251 -6.45 -18.24 -0.86
CA LEU A 251 -5.41 -18.61 0.09
C LEU A 251 -5.74 -19.96 0.70
N THR A 252 -4.71 -20.73 1.04
CA THR A 252 -4.82 -22.09 1.56
C THR A 252 -3.74 -22.33 2.62
N GLY A 253 -3.77 -23.49 3.27
CA GLY A 253 -2.74 -23.89 4.23
C GLY A 253 -2.89 -23.23 5.59
N PHE A 254 -4.12 -22.84 5.94
CA PHE A 254 -4.46 -22.35 7.27
C PHE A 254 -4.20 -23.43 8.33
N ASN A 255 -3.76 -23.01 9.52
CA ASN A 255 -3.68 -23.88 10.70
C ASN A 255 -5.05 -24.05 11.36
N GLY A 256 -5.95 -23.09 11.16
CA GLY A 256 -7.36 -23.20 11.49
C GLY A 256 -8.17 -22.18 10.71
N ASP A 257 -9.45 -22.48 10.56
CA ASP A 257 -10.40 -21.69 9.79
C ASP A 257 -11.78 -21.67 10.47
N ASP A 258 -12.60 -20.72 10.06
CA ASP A 258 -14.02 -20.60 10.41
C ASP A 258 -14.79 -20.05 9.21
N LEU A 259 -16.10 -20.28 9.17
CA LEU A 259 -17.01 -19.78 8.14
C LEU A 259 -18.00 -18.80 8.74
N MET A 260 -18.13 -17.63 8.12
CA MET A 260 -19.07 -16.60 8.52
C MET A 260 -20.00 -16.25 7.36
N SER A 261 -21.29 -16.12 7.62
CA SER A 261 -22.24 -15.66 6.60
C SER A 261 -22.11 -14.15 6.39
N GLY A 262 -22.01 -13.74 5.13
CA GLY A 262 -21.95 -12.35 4.71
C GLY A 262 -22.90 -12.03 3.57
N GLN A 263 -22.95 -10.76 3.23
CA GLN A 263 -23.64 -10.24 2.06
C GLN A 263 -22.69 -9.33 1.30
N MET A 264 -22.68 -9.48 -0.02
CA MET A 264 -21.85 -8.69 -0.91
C MET A 264 -22.71 -8.18 -2.06
N GLU A 265 -22.43 -7.00 -2.57
CA GLU A 265 -23.08 -6.48 -3.76
C GLU A 265 -22.16 -6.64 -4.96
N ILE A 266 -22.67 -7.24 -6.02
CA ILE A 266 -21.95 -7.42 -7.29
C ILE A 266 -22.68 -6.67 -8.40
N PHE A 267 -21.94 -6.14 -9.37
CA PHE A 267 -22.53 -5.50 -10.54
C PHE A 267 -23.26 -6.53 -11.41
N ARG A 268 -24.44 -6.17 -11.93
CA ARG A 268 -25.14 -6.99 -12.93
C ARG A 268 -24.34 -6.96 -14.23
N LEU A 269 -23.68 -8.07 -14.56
CA LEU A 269 -23.19 -8.28 -15.92
C LEU A 269 -24.42 -8.33 -16.85
N GLY A 270 -24.44 -7.50 -17.90
CA GLY A 270 -25.52 -7.49 -18.88
C GLY A 270 -25.73 -8.87 -19.53
N PRO A 271 -26.86 -9.10 -20.22
CA PRO A 271 -27.30 -10.43 -20.69
C PRO A 271 -26.39 -11.15 -21.72
N GLY A 272 -25.15 -10.71 -21.93
CA GLY A 272 -24.17 -11.35 -22.82
C GLY A 272 -23.06 -12.16 -22.13
N TYR A 273 -22.89 -12.10 -20.81
CA TYR A 273 -21.82 -12.79 -20.09
C TYR A 273 -22.34 -13.89 -19.15
N GLY A 274 -22.41 -15.12 -19.67
CA GLY A 274 -22.13 -16.32 -18.89
C GLY A 274 -23.29 -16.96 -18.13
N ALA A 275 -24.24 -17.55 -18.87
CA ALA A 275 -24.87 -18.79 -18.44
C ALA A 275 -23.83 -19.92 -18.45
N GLY A 276 -22.91 -19.90 -17.48
CA GLY A 276 -21.93 -20.95 -17.22
C GLY A 276 -22.33 -21.69 -15.95
N ARG A 277 -22.73 -22.96 -16.11
CA ARG A 277 -23.18 -23.92 -15.09
C ARG A 277 -22.62 -23.65 -13.68
N GLN A 278 -23.52 -23.35 -12.74
CA GLN A 278 -23.31 -23.64 -11.32
C GLN A 278 -23.17 -25.16 -11.17
N ASN A 279 -21.95 -25.67 -11.30
CA ASN A 279 -21.63 -26.99 -10.76
C ASN A 279 -21.24 -26.78 -9.29
N THR A 280 -22.13 -27.21 -8.42
CA THR A 280 -21.84 -27.56 -7.03
C THR A 280 -20.59 -28.44 -6.99
N LEU A 281 -19.44 -27.88 -6.62
CA LEU A 281 -18.30 -28.70 -6.20
C LEU A 281 -18.51 -29.03 -4.73
N GLY A 282 -18.99 -30.26 -4.51
CA GLY A 282 -18.92 -30.91 -3.22
C GLY A 282 -17.46 -31.10 -2.80
N LYS A 283 -17.26 -31.05 -1.49
CA LYS A 283 -16.03 -31.38 -0.76
C LYS A 283 -15.38 -32.66 -1.30
N ALA A 284 -14.07 -32.61 -1.50
CA ALA A 284 -13.14 -33.72 -1.36
C ALA A 284 -11.88 -33.20 -0.71
#